data_AF-A0A7Z9U8C9-F1
#
_entry.id   AF-A0A7Z9U8C9-F1
#
_cell.length_a   1.000
_cell.length_b   1.000
_cell.length_c   1.000
_cell.angle_alpha   90.00
_cell.angle_beta   90.00
_cell.angle_gamma   90.00
#
_symmetry.space_group_name_H-M   'P 1'
#
loop_
_entity.id
_entity.type
_entity.pdbx_description
1 polymer ?
#
loop_
_entity_poly.entity_id
_entity_poly.type
_entity_poly.pdbx_seq_one_letter_code
_entity_poly.pdbx_strand_id
1 'polypeptide(L)'
;LRSLLFRAQELGLVKVRMLEDKLNKLQSLMRAPTLQARYRDVLSDWKEPLNLIPQAQRGFQDEFAGSTAELSDLRALCFADALFYMPNDVLAKVDRASMARKAGVSQSAPYRHFSAKVDRASMAVSLEARSPFLDHDVFEFSKTLPDSYLVSRGEGKLLPRRLLGRYIPQQLFERPKMGFAAPICEWLRGPLVDWAEALLASKWLKEERLLSPEPLQLAWRHRDEQRDNSGKLWNAFMLLDWLEHHG
;
A
#
# COMPACT_ATOMS: atom_id res chain seq x y z
N LEU A 1 7.95 28.34 -1.03
CA LEU A 1 7.90 27.18 -1.95
C LEU A 1 6.47 26.69 -2.23
N ARG A 2 5.69 26.31 -1.18
CA ARG A 2 4.29 25.85 -1.32
C ARG A 2 3.43 26.83 -2.13
N SER A 3 3.36 28.10 -1.72
CA SER A 3 2.59 29.14 -2.42
C SER A 3 2.98 29.34 -3.89
N LEU A 4 4.28 29.24 -4.21
CA LEU A 4 4.78 29.35 -5.59
C LEU A 4 4.36 28.16 -6.46
N LEU A 5 4.39 26.94 -5.93
CA LEU A 5 4.01 25.73 -6.67
C LEU A 5 2.51 25.67 -6.94
N PHE A 6 1.67 26.09 -5.99
CA PHE A 6 0.23 26.21 -6.20
C PHE A 6 -0.09 27.27 -7.24
N ARG A 7 0.55 28.45 -7.16
CA ARG A 7 0.38 29.52 -8.16
C ARG A 7 0.88 29.09 -9.55
N ALA A 8 1.96 28.32 -9.64
CA ALA A 8 2.44 27.77 -10.90
C ALA A 8 1.48 26.70 -11.49
N GLN A 9 0.80 25.92 -10.64
CA GLN A 9 -0.22 24.98 -11.07
C GLN A 9 -1.51 25.67 -11.53
N GLU A 10 -1.95 26.74 -10.84
CA GLU A 10 -3.07 27.59 -11.26
C GLU A 10 -2.81 28.24 -12.62
N LEU A 11 -1.58 28.70 -12.85
CA LEU A 11 -1.13 29.26 -14.13
C LEU A 11 -0.87 28.19 -15.21
N GLY A 12 -1.11 26.91 -14.93
CA GLY A 12 -0.92 25.81 -15.87
C GLY A 12 0.55 25.47 -16.20
N LEU A 13 1.51 26.12 -15.53
CA LEU A 13 2.95 25.90 -15.72
C LEU A 13 3.43 24.56 -15.16
N VAL A 14 2.66 23.97 -14.23
CA VAL A 14 2.95 22.68 -13.59
C VAL A 14 1.68 21.83 -13.54
N LYS A 15 1.69 20.64 -14.16
CA LYS A 15 0.59 19.67 -14.10
C LYS A 15 0.92 18.51 -13.17
N VAL A 16 0.80 18.74 -11.86
CA VAL A 16 1.02 17.70 -10.84
C VAL A 16 -0.31 17.32 -10.20
N ARG A 17 -0.81 16.12 -10.51
CA ARG A 17 -1.99 15.55 -9.83
C ARG A 17 -1.68 15.35 -8.34
N MET A 18 -2.63 15.69 -7.47
CA MET A 18 -2.53 15.61 -6.00
C MET A 18 -1.29 16.35 -5.46
N LEU A 19 -1.03 17.56 -5.94
CA LEU A 19 0.14 18.36 -5.53
C LEU A 19 0.18 18.57 -4.01
N GLU A 20 -0.97 18.87 -3.39
CA GLU A 20 -1.06 19.05 -1.95
C GLU A 20 -0.61 17.82 -1.16
N ASP A 21 -1.16 16.65 -1.49
CA ASP A 21 -0.79 15.39 -0.83
C ASP A 21 0.69 15.07 -1.02
N LYS A 22 1.23 15.33 -2.22
CA LYS A 22 2.66 15.13 -2.51
C LYS A 22 3.54 16.07 -1.69
N LEU A 23 3.15 17.33 -1.54
CA LEU A 23 3.88 18.30 -0.71
C LEU A 23 3.82 17.94 0.77
N ASN A 24 2.64 17.53 1.26
CA ASN A 24 2.47 17.08 2.64
C ASN A 24 3.32 15.82 2.91
N LYS A 25 3.35 14.87 1.97
CA LYS A 25 4.20 13.68 2.07
C LYS A 25 5.68 14.03 2.06
N LEU A 26 6.12 14.94 1.18
CA LEU A 26 7.50 15.43 1.14
C LEU A 26 7.89 16.12 2.45
N GLN A 27 7.00 16.95 3.00
CA GLN A 27 7.23 17.63 4.27
C GLN A 27 7.37 16.65 5.44
N SER A 28 6.52 15.62 5.49
CA SER A 28 6.64 14.52 6.47
C SER A 28 8.00 13.83 6.35
N LEU A 29 8.39 13.47 5.13
CA LEU A 29 9.66 12.81 4.83
C LEU A 29 10.88 13.63 5.21
N MET A 30 10.85 14.96 5.00
CA MET A 30 11.96 15.84 5.37
C MET A 30 12.08 16.02 6.89
N ARG A 31 10.97 15.93 7.64
CA ARG A 31 10.95 16.06 9.10
C ARG A 31 11.41 14.80 9.82
N ALA A 32 11.27 13.63 9.19
CA ALA A 32 11.67 12.37 9.79
C ALA A 32 13.20 12.28 9.92
N PRO A 33 13.73 12.05 11.15
CA PRO A 33 15.16 12.16 11.46
C PRO A 33 15.99 11.00 10.90
N THR A 34 15.36 9.85 10.64
CA THR A 34 16.01 8.62 10.17
C THR A 34 15.30 8.05 8.94
N LEU A 35 16.00 7.23 8.16
CA LEU A 35 15.41 6.56 7.00
C LEU A 35 14.26 5.62 7.41
N GLN A 36 14.36 5.02 8.59
CA GLN A 36 13.34 4.16 9.18
C GLN A 36 12.09 4.96 9.54
N ALA A 37 12.25 6.15 10.13
CA ALA A 37 11.13 7.05 10.40
C ALA A 37 10.46 7.50 9.10
N ARG A 38 11.26 7.82 8.06
CA ARG A 38 10.76 8.16 6.71
C ARG A 38 9.96 7.02 6.10
N TYR A 39 10.46 5.80 6.20
CA TYR A 39 9.80 4.63 5.64
C TYR A 39 8.49 4.30 6.35
N ARG A 40 8.46 4.35 7.68
CA ARG A 40 7.23 4.26 8.48
C ARG A 40 6.22 5.33 8.05
N ASP A 41 6.67 6.57 7.88
CA ASP A 41 5.82 7.67 7.42
C ASP A 41 5.32 7.45 5.99
N VAL A 42 6.00 6.68 5.14
CA VAL A 42 5.50 6.36 3.79
C VAL A 42 4.44 5.27 3.83
N LEU A 43 4.62 4.27 4.70
CA LEU A 43 3.77 3.08 4.77
C LEU A 43 2.54 3.23 5.66
N SER A 44 2.65 3.98 6.75
CA SER A 44 1.57 4.07 7.73
C SER A 44 0.50 5.06 7.28
N ASP A 45 -0.74 4.62 7.21
CA ASP A 45 -1.90 5.50 7.02
C ASP A 45 -2.15 6.35 8.29
N TRP A 46 -1.91 5.78 9.47
CA TRP A 46 -2.01 6.46 10.77
C TRP A 46 -0.64 6.91 11.26
N LYS A 47 -0.34 8.21 11.15
CA LYS A 47 0.99 8.77 11.54
C LYS A 47 1.26 8.68 13.04
N GLU A 48 0.20 8.81 13.83
CA GLU A 48 0.23 8.67 15.29
C GLU A 48 -0.71 7.52 15.67
N PRO A 49 -0.29 6.26 15.48
CA PRO A 49 -1.15 5.10 15.67
C PRO A 49 -1.58 4.92 17.14
N LEU A 50 -0.78 5.38 18.09
CA LEU A 50 -1.11 5.34 19.52
C LEU A 50 -2.29 6.24 19.88
N ASN A 51 -2.58 7.29 19.10
CA ASN A 51 -3.79 8.07 19.31
C ASN A 51 -5.04 7.24 18.98
N LEU A 52 -4.96 6.36 17.98
CA LEU A 52 -6.04 5.45 17.60
C LEU A 52 -6.10 4.24 18.53
N ILE A 53 -4.97 3.68 18.96
CA ILE A 53 -4.91 2.47 19.79
C ILE A 53 -4.01 2.75 21.00
N PRO A 54 -4.51 3.41 22.06
CA PRO A 54 -3.68 3.81 23.21
C PRO A 54 -3.10 2.62 23.97
N GLN A 55 -3.75 1.46 23.91
CA GLN A 55 -3.32 0.23 24.59
C GLN A 55 -2.24 -0.55 23.82
N ALA A 56 -1.83 -0.09 22.63
CA ALA A 56 -0.82 -0.78 21.84
C ALA A 56 0.54 -0.78 22.55
N GLN A 57 1.04 -1.98 22.90
CA GLN A 57 2.30 -2.17 23.64
C GLN A 57 3.54 -2.27 22.74
N ARG A 58 3.37 -2.44 21.43
CA ARG A 58 4.45 -2.54 20.43
C ARG A 58 4.08 -1.83 19.15
N GLY A 59 5.08 -1.20 18.52
CA GLY A 59 4.97 -0.56 17.21
C GLY A 59 5.82 -1.24 16.16
N PHE A 60 5.58 -0.91 14.89
CA PHE A 60 6.34 -1.35 13.71
C PHE A 60 7.88 -1.26 13.85
N GLN A 61 8.39 -0.36 14.70
CA GLN A 61 9.82 -0.16 14.90
C GLN A 61 10.49 -1.22 15.78
N ASP A 62 9.73 -1.87 16.66
CA ASP A 62 10.27 -2.83 17.64
C ASP A 62 10.71 -4.14 16.96
N GLU A 63 10.10 -4.48 15.82
CA GLU A 63 10.49 -5.65 15.01
C GLU A 63 11.56 -5.32 13.97
N PHE A 64 11.59 -4.09 13.45
CA PHE A 64 12.50 -3.68 12.38
C PHE A 64 13.92 -3.36 12.87
N ALA A 65 14.06 -2.75 14.05
CA ALA A 65 15.34 -2.22 14.52
C ALA A 65 16.41 -3.30 14.83
N GLY A 66 16.00 -4.52 15.19
CA GLY A 66 16.93 -5.58 15.57
C GLY A 66 17.58 -6.32 14.40
N SER A 67 16.85 -6.53 13.30
CA SER A 67 17.27 -7.45 12.22
C SER A 67 18.04 -6.82 11.07
N THR A 68 18.16 -5.49 11.03
CA THR A 68 18.75 -4.77 9.89
C THR A 68 20.00 -3.95 10.24
N ALA A 69 20.55 -4.09 11.44
CA ALA A 69 21.68 -3.29 11.91
C ALA A 69 22.93 -3.41 11.00
N GLU A 70 23.10 -4.54 10.34
CA GLU A 70 24.21 -4.81 9.41
C GLU A 70 23.89 -4.52 7.94
N LEU A 71 22.64 -4.17 7.63
CA LEU A 71 22.20 -3.90 6.26
C LEU A 71 22.42 -2.42 5.91
N SER A 72 22.83 -2.16 4.67
CA SER A 72 22.73 -0.81 4.14
C SER A 72 21.27 -0.34 4.13
N ASP A 73 21.09 0.96 4.29
CA ASP A 73 19.80 1.65 4.28
C ASP A 73 18.81 1.12 3.21
N LEU A 74 19.25 1.01 1.95
CA LEU A 74 18.40 0.51 0.87
C LEU A 74 18.01 -0.97 1.05
N ARG A 75 18.93 -1.81 1.54
CA ARG A 75 18.67 -3.24 1.77
C ARG A 75 17.74 -3.45 2.96
N ALA A 76 17.90 -2.67 4.02
CA ALA A 76 16.99 -2.68 5.17
C ALA A 76 15.55 -2.35 4.72
N LEU A 77 15.37 -1.35 3.85
CA LEU A 77 14.06 -1.04 3.28
C LEU A 77 13.50 -2.17 2.41
N CYS A 78 14.32 -2.76 1.55
CA CYS A 78 13.89 -3.90 0.72
C CYS A 78 13.52 -5.12 1.58
N PHE A 79 14.21 -5.33 2.69
CA PHE A 79 13.94 -6.39 3.65
C PHE A 79 12.60 -6.17 4.37
N ALA A 80 12.31 -4.94 4.83
CA ALA A 80 10.99 -4.64 5.39
C ALA A 80 9.85 -4.81 4.37
N ASP A 81 10.03 -4.35 3.14
CA ASP A 81 9.04 -4.56 2.07
C ASP A 81 8.77 -6.06 1.88
N ALA A 82 9.82 -6.90 2.00
CA ALA A 82 9.70 -8.34 1.89
C ALA A 82 8.94 -8.98 3.06
N LEU A 83 9.11 -8.49 4.28
CA LEU A 83 8.47 -9.06 5.48
C LEU A 83 7.03 -8.58 5.68
N PHE A 84 6.77 -7.30 5.51
CA PHE A 84 5.49 -6.70 5.94
C PHE A 84 4.53 -6.46 4.78
N TYR A 85 5.09 -6.15 3.62
CA TYR A 85 4.32 -5.71 2.47
C TYR A 85 4.02 -6.88 1.51
N MET A 86 4.95 -7.82 1.32
CA MET A 86 4.72 -8.97 0.45
C MET A 86 3.67 -9.98 0.95
N PRO A 87 3.59 -10.34 2.24
CA PRO A 87 2.60 -11.33 2.70
C PRO A 87 1.17 -10.80 2.76
N ASN A 88 0.99 -9.48 2.89
CA ASN A 88 -0.30 -8.86 3.21
C ASN A 88 -0.92 -8.05 2.05
N ASP A 89 -0.23 -7.84 0.93
CA ASP A 89 -0.77 -7.14 -0.24
C ASP A 89 -1.51 -8.09 -1.20
N VAL A 90 -2.64 -7.62 -1.72
CA VAL A 90 -3.57 -8.28 -2.66
C VAL A 90 -2.88 -8.71 -3.96
N LEU A 91 -1.82 -8.00 -4.33
CA LEU A 91 -1.17 -8.09 -5.62
C LEU A 91 0.32 -8.01 -5.44
N ALA A 92 0.93 -9.12 -5.05
CA ALA A 92 2.36 -9.28 -5.15
C ALA A 92 2.79 -9.13 -6.62
N LYS A 93 3.17 -7.90 -6.97
CA LYS A 93 3.74 -7.60 -8.27
C LYS A 93 5.05 -8.36 -8.37
N VAL A 94 5.26 -9.08 -9.46
CA VAL A 94 6.53 -9.73 -9.84
C VAL A 94 7.72 -8.79 -9.67
N ASP A 95 7.51 -7.50 -9.91
CA ASP A 95 8.47 -6.41 -9.65
C ASP A 95 9.02 -6.42 -8.20
N ARG A 96 8.20 -6.77 -7.19
CA ARG A 96 8.59 -6.79 -5.77
C ARG A 96 9.17 -8.13 -5.31
N ALA A 97 8.70 -9.25 -5.87
CA ALA A 97 9.39 -10.53 -5.68
C ALA A 97 10.83 -10.45 -6.21
N SER A 98 11.05 -9.75 -7.32
CA SER A 98 12.38 -9.42 -7.83
C SER A 98 13.19 -8.49 -6.91
N MET A 99 12.55 -7.68 -6.06
CA MET A 99 13.24 -6.84 -5.05
C MET A 99 13.68 -7.65 -3.82
N ALA A 100 12.96 -8.72 -3.47
CA ALA A 100 13.39 -9.67 -2.43
C ALA A 100 14.78 -10.28 -2.74
N ARG A 101 15.09 -10.50 -4.03
CA ARG A 101 16.44 -10.85 -4.52
C ARG A 101 17.51 -9.87 -4.04
N LYS A 102 17.24 -8.56 -4.13
CA LYS A 102 18.19 -7.50 -3.73
C LYS A 102 18.39 -7.41 -2.22
N ALA A 103 17.40 -7.84 -1.45
CA ALA A 103 17.46 -7.87 0.01
C ALA A 103 18.24 -9.09 0.57
N GLY A 104 18.66 -10.04 -0.28
CA GLY A 104 19.35 -11.24 0.17
C GLY A 104 18.46 -12.18 0.99
N VAL A 105 17.14 -12.06 0.86
CA VAL A 105 16.18 -12.92 1.55
C VAL A 105 16.29 -14.33 0.96
N SER A 106 16.71 -15.30 1.79
CA SER A 106 16.82 -16.71 1.41
C SER A 106 15.47 -17.25 0.95
N GLN A 107 15.49 -18.19 0.00
CA GLN A 107 14.32 -18.85 -0.60
C GLN A 107 13.38 -19.54 0.43
N SER A 108 13.78 -19.65 1.69
CA SER A 108 13.04 -20.31 2.77
C SER A 108 11.91 -19.47 3.40
N ALA A 109 11.73 -18.20 3.04
CA ALA A 109 10.60 -17.38 3.49
C ALA A 109 9.30 -17.74 2.74
N PRO A 110 8.11 -17.65 3.37
CA PRO A 110 6.89 -18.26 2.88
C PRO A 110 6.29 -17.49 1.70
N TYR A 111 6.76 -17.78 0.49
CA TYR A 111 6.20 -17.27 -0.78
C TYR A 111 4.80 -17.82 -1.10
N ARG A 112 4.15 -18.53 -0.16
CA ARG A 112 2.91 -19.29 -0.39
C ARG A 112 1.63 -18.44 -0.42
N HIS A 113 1.68 -17.15 -0.08
CA HIS A 113 0.45 -16.35 0.12
C HIS A 113 0.28 -15.16 -0.83
N PHE A 114 1.04 -15.10 -1.92
CA PHE A 114 1.02 -13.98 -2.88
C PHE A 114 -0.34 -13.67 -3.52
N SER A 115 -1.28 -14.63 -3.52
CA SER A 115 -2.58 -14.49 -4.17
C SER A 115 -3.74 -14.95 -3.28
N ALA A 116 -3.60 -14.90 -1.95
CA ALA A 116 -4.62 -15.40 -1.02
C ALA A 116 -6.02 -14.80 -1.26
N LYS A 117 -6.11 -13.53 -1.65
CA LYS A 117 -7.40 -12.87 -1.95
C LYS A 117 -8.00 -13.34 -3.28
N VAL A 118 -7.17 -13.45 -4.32
CA VAL A 118 -7.60 -13.94 -5.63
C VAL A 118 -8.06 -15.40 -5.52
N ASP A 119 -7.30 -16.22 -4.81
CA ASP A 119 -7.61 -17.63 -4.54
C ASP A 119 -8.92 -17.77 -3.75
N ARG A 120 -9.07 -17.07 -2.61
CA ARG A 120 -10.31 -17.11 -1.84
C ARG A 120 -11.53 -16.63 -2.64
N ALA A 121 -11.38 -15.56 -3.42
CA ALA A 121 -12.47 -15.03 -4.23
C ALA A 121 -12.84 -15.95 -5.39
N SER A 122 -11.86 -16.55 -6.08
CA SER A 122 -12.12 -17.45 -7.20
C SER A 122 -12.69 -18.78 -6.73
N MET A 123 -12.13 -19.37 -5.67
CA MET A 123 -12.60 -20.64 -5.11
C MET A 123 -13.99 -20.53 -4.48
N ALA A 124 -14.37 -19.36 -3.94
CA ALA A 124 -15.73 -19.10 -3.47
C ALA A 124 -16.81 -19.26 -4.57
N VAL A 125 -16.41 -19.18 -5.83
CA VAL A 125 -17.27 -19.40 -7.01
C VAL A 125 -16.76 -20.55 -7.89
N SER A 126 -15.98 -21.48 -7.32
CA SER A 126 -15.43 -22.66 -8.01
C SER A 126 -14.61 -22.35 -9.27
N LEU A 127 -13.91 -21.21 -9.29
CA LEU A 127 -13.00 -20.82 -10.35
C LEU A 127 -11.54 -20.99 -9.89
N GLU A 128 -10.71 -21.53 -10.79
CA GLU A 128 -9.26 -21.63 -10.60
C GLU A 128 -8.57 -20.42 -11.27
N ALA A 129 -8.00 -19.53 -10.47
CA ALA A 129 -7.21 -18.41 -10.99
C ALA A 129 -5.74 -18.79 -11.15
N ARG A 130 -5.17 -18.54 -12.34
CA ARG A 130 -3.73 -18.77 -12.61
C ARG A 130 -3.00 -17.46 -12.86
N SER A 131 -1.74 -17.39 -12.42
CA SER A 131 -0.86 -16.22 -12.60
C SER A 131 0.41 -16.61 -13.36
N PRO A 132 0.42 -16.54 -14.71
CA PRO A 132 1.55 -16.99 -15.53
C PRO A 132 2.88 -16.28 -15.24
N PHE A 133 2.83 -15.05 -14.71
CA PHE A 133 4.05 -14.32 -14.34
C PHE A 133 4.70 -14.84 -13.05
N LEU A 134 3.98 -15.62 -12.24
CA LEU A 134 4.51 -16.27 -11.03
C LEU A 134 4.96 -17.72 -11.30
N ASP A 135 4.99 -18.13 -12.57
CA ASP A 135 5.55 -19.41 -12.96
C ASP A 135 7.03 -19.51 -12.56
N HIS A 136 7.45 -20.69 -12.10
CA HIS A 136 8.80 -20.94 -11.61
C HIS A 136 9.85 -20.62 -12.67
N ASP A 137 9.64 -21.04 -13.91
CA ASP A 137 10.65 -20.89 -14.96
C ASP A 137 10.75 -19.44 -15.42
N VAL A 138 9.63 -18.73 -15.44
CA VAL A 138 9.58 -17.28 -15.68
C VAL A 138 10.35 -16.53 -14.59
N PHE A 139 10.16 -16.93 -13.32
CA PHE A 139 10.88 -16.35 -12.20
C PHE A 139 12.38 -16.64 -12.26
N GLU A 140 12.77 -17.90 -12.47
CA GLU A 140 14.18 -18.31 -12.61
C GLU A 140 14.88 -17.57 -13.75
N PHE A 141 14.24 -17.48 -14.92
CA PHE A 141 14.73 -16.69 -16.04
C PHE A 141 14.91 -15.22 -15.67
N SER A 142 13.92 -14.62 -14.99
CA SER A 142 13.99 -13.21 -14.59
C SER A 142 15.20 -12.89 -13.71
N LYS A 143 15.67 -13.85 -12.89
CA LYS A 143 16.85 -13.66 -12.04
C LYS A 143 18.15 -13.53 -12.85
N THR A 144 18.21 -14.09 -14.04
CA THR A 144 19.39 -14.05 -14.93
C THR A 144 19.50 -12.73 -15.71
N LEU A 145 18.44 -11.93 -15.75
CA LEU A 145 18.41 -10.68 -16.51
C LEU A 145 19.20 -9.55 -15.83
N PRO A 146 19.98 -8.77 -16.60
CA PRO A 146 20.54 -7.52 -16.10
C PRO A 146 19.44 -6.51 -15.74
N ASP A 147 19.67 -5.70 -14.70
CA ASP A 147 18.70 -4.71 -14.20
C ASP A 147 18.22 -3.72 -15.29
N SER A 148 19.06 -3.43 -16.29
CA SER A 148 18.73 -2.55 -17.43
C SER A 148 17.58 -3.06 -18.31
N TYR A 149 17.25 -4.35 -18.23
CA TYR A 149 16.09 -4.96 -18.91
C TYR A 149 14.79 -4.85 -18.10
N LEU A 150 14.90 -4.55 -16.81
CA LEU A 150 13.75 -4.39 -15.90
C LEU A 150 13.34 -2.91 -15.81
N VAL A 151 14.35 -2.03 -15.65
CA VAL A 151 14.18 -0.58 -15.50
C VAL A 151 15.28 0.17 -16.27
N SER A 152 14.90 1.19 -17.03
CA SER A 152 15.83 2.10 -17.71
C SER A 152 15.24 3.50 -17.78
N ARG A 153 16.05 4.52 -17.46
CA ARG A 153 15.65 5.95 -17.48
C ARG A 153 14.35 6.26 -16.72
N GLY A 154 14.09 5.55 -15.62
CA GLY A 154 12.87 5.70 -14.82
C GLY A 154 11.63 4.96 -15.36
N GLU A 155 11.75 4.29 -16.50
CA GLU A 155 10.71 3.45 -17.08
C GLU A 155 10.90 1.99 -16.67
N GLY A 156 9.86 1.42 -16.04
CA GLY A 156 9.83 0.01 -15.67
C GLY A 156 8.99 -0.85 -16.62
N LYS A 157 9.02 -2.18 -16.41
CA LYS A 157 8.30 -3.17 -17.23
C LYS A 157 8.73 -3.18 -18.70
N LEU A 158 10.00 -2.90 -18.99
CA LEU A 158 10.51 -2.77 -20.35
C LEU A 158 10.35 -4.05 -21.15
N LEU A 159 10.74 -5.19 -20.58
CA LEU A 159 10.65 -6.49 -21.26
C LEU A 159 9.18 -6.90 -21.54
N PRO A 160 8.25 -6.86 -20.57
CA PRO A 160 6.83 -7.09 -20.85
C PRO A 160 6.24 -6.13 -21.91
N ARG A 161 6.58 -4.83 -21.87
CA ARG A 161 6.10 -3.85 -22.86
C ARG A 161 6.58 -4.19 -24.27
N ARG A 162 7.86 -4.51 -24.44
CA ARG A 162 8.43 -4.93 -25.73
C ARG A 162 7.82 -6.22 -26.26
N LEU A 163 7.53 -7.17 -25.37
CA LEU A 163 6.85 -8.41 -25.74
C LEU A 163 5.42 -8.15 -26.21
N LEU A 164 4.64 -7.36 -25.45
CA LEU A 164 3.26 -7.03 -25.78
C LEU A 164 3.12 -6.29 -27.12
N GLY A 165 4.10 -5.44 -27.46
CA GLY A 165 4.13 -4.75 -28.76
C GLY A 165 4.18 -5.67 -29.98
N ARG A 166 4.47 -6.97 -29.79
CA ARG A 166 4.40 -7.98 -30.86
C ARG A 166 2.98 -8.51 -31.09
N TYR A 167 2.07 -8.35 -30.13
CA TYR A 167 0.77 -9.03 -30.11
C TYR A 167 -0.43 -8.09 -30.05
N ILE A 168 -0.30 -6.92 -29.43
CA ILE A 168 -1.41 -6.00 -29.23
C ILE A 168 -1.00 -4.54 -29.56
N PRO A 169 -1.96 -3.67 -29.93
CA PRO A 169 -1.68 -2.26 -30.20
C PRO A 169 -1.02 -1.54 -29.02
N GLN A 170 -0.04 -0.69 -29.34
CA GLN A 170 0.76 0.05 -28.37
C GLN A 170 -0.08 0.86 -27.38
N GLN A 171 -1.19 1.42 -27.84
CA GLN A 171 -2.12 2.23 -27.04
C GLN A 171 -2.75 1.45 -25.87
N LEU A 172 -2.80 0.12 -25.91
CA LEU A 172 -3.41 -0.70 -24.86
C LEU A 172 -2.50 -0.88 -23.64
N PHE A 173 -1.18 -0.96 -23.84
CA PHE A 173 -0.22 -1.24 -22.76
C PHE A 173 0.67 -0.04 -22.39
N GLU A 174 0.68 1.02 -23.18
CA GLU A 174 1.37 2.26 -22.85
C GLU A 174 0.58 3.20 -21.94
N ARG A 175 -0.64 2.82 -21.57
CA ARG A 175 -1.47 3.56 -20.62
C ARG A 175 -0.74 3.80 -19.29
N PRO A 176 -1.03 4.93 -18.61
CA PRO A 176 -0.52 5.16 -17.26
C PRO A 176 -0.86 3.98 -16.34
N LYS A 177 0.07 3.67 -15.41
CA LYS A 177 -0.13 2.58 -14.45
C LYS A 177 -1.38 2.85 -13.61
N MET A 178 -2.40 2.02 -13.79
CA MET A 178 -3.59 2.01 -12.96
C MET A 178 -3.38 1.02 -11.81
N GLY A 179 -3.73 1.44 -10.60
CA GLY A 179 -3.86 0.53 -9.47
C GLY A 179 -5.14 -0.28 -9.60
N PHE A 180 -5.16 -1.48 -9.03
CA PHE A 180 -6.39 -2.25 -8.78
C PHE A 180 -6.87 -1.92 -7.38
N ALA A 181 -7.22 -0.65 -7.14
CA ALA A 181 -7.76 -0.23 -5.87
C ALA A 181 -9.28 -0.37 -5.92
N ALA A 182 -9.87 -0.96 -4.88
CA ALA A 182 -11.30 -0.86 -4.68
C ALA A 182 -11.67 0.64 -4.53
N PRO A 183 -12.82 1.10 -5.05
CA PRO A 183 -13.26 2.48 -4.96
C PRO A 183 -13.80 2.80 -3.56
N ILE A 184 -12.99 2.55 -2.52
CA ILE A 184 -13.37 2.66 -1.11
C ILE A 184 -13.87 4.08 -0.79
N CYS A 185 -13.24 5.11 -1.35
CA CYS A 185 -13.66 6.49 -1.16
C CYS A 185 -15.08 6.75 -1.67
N GLU A 186 -15.41 6.23 -2.85
CA GLU A 186 -16.75 6.35 -3.42
C GLU A 186 -17.77 5.54 -2.61
N TRP A 187 -17.37 4.37 -2.11
CA TRP A 187 -18.23 3.54 -1.26
C TRP A 187 -18.53 4.18 0.09
N LEU A 188 -17.51 4.66 0.81
CA LEU A 188 -17.66 5.32 2.11
C LEU A 188 -18.37 6.68 2.01
N ARG A 189 -18.39 7.31 0.83
CA ARG A 189 -19.16 8.53 0.55
C ARG A 189 -20.56 8.26 0.00
N GLY A 190 -20.91 7.01 -0.26
CA GLY A 190 -22.18 6.63 -0.88
C GLY A 190 -22.76 5.37 -0.24
N PRO A 191 -22.70 4.22 -0.93
CA PRO A 191 -23.47 3.03 -0.54
C PRO A 191 -23.11 2.43 0.84
N LEU A 192 -21.95 2.76 1.41
CA LEU A 192 -21.51 2.22 2.71
C LEU A 192 -21.60 3.23 3.86
N VAL A 193 -22.25 4.38 3.67
CA VAL A 193 -22.39 5.40 4.73
C VAL A 193 -23.11 4.83 5.95
N ASP A 194 -24.28 4.22 5.77
CA ASP A 194 -25.08 3.70 6.89
C ASP A 194 -24.33 2.59 7.65
N TRP A 195 -23.62 1.73 6.93
CA TRP A 195 -22.76 0.69 7.52
C TRP A 195 -21.63 1.30 8.36
N ALA A 196 -20.93 2.30 7.83
CA ALA A 196 -19.85 2.96 8.56
C ALA A 196 -20.37 3.72 9.80
N GLU A 197 -21.51 4.39 9.70
CA GLU A 197 -22.14 5.09 10.82
C GLU A 197 -22.59 4.10 11.92
N ALA A 198 -23.10 2.93 11.54
CA ALA A 198 -23.42 1.87 12.49
C ALA A 198 -22.17 1.37 13.25
N LEU A 199 -21.05 1.17 12.55
CA LEU A 199 -19.78 0.78 13.19
C LEU A 199 -19.23 1.86 14.14
N LEU A 200 -19.35 3.13 13.76
CA LEU A 200 -19.00 4.26 14.63
C LEU A 200 -19.91 4.37 15.87
N ALA A 201 -21.11 3.81 15.81
CA ALA A 201 -22.04 3.76 16.93
C ALA A 201 -21.93 2.47 17.76
N SER A 202 -21.12 1.50 17.35
CA SER A 202 -21.00 0.18 17.97
C SER A 202 -20.51 0.21 19.43
N LYS A 203 -20.88 -0.82 20.20
CA LYS A 203 -20.37 -1.04 21.56
C LYS A 203 -18.85 -1.20 21.59
N TRP A 204 -18.26 -1.78 20.54
CA TRP A 204 -16.82 -2.01 20.42
C TRP A 204 -16.03 -0.71 20.40
N LEU A 205 -16.59 0.34 19.80
CA LEU A 205 -15.97 1.66 19.80
C LEU A 205 -16.27 2.44 21.09
N LYS A 206 -17.49 2.32 21.64
CA LYS A 206 -17.95 3.14 22.79
C LYS A 206 -17.51 2.61 24.15
N GLU A 207 -17.63 1.30 24.36
CA GLU A 207 -17.51 0.64 25.66
C GLU A 207 -16.16 -0.05 25.82
N GLU A 208 -15.80 -0.90 24.86
CA GLU A 208 -14.55 -1.70 24.91
C GLU A 208 -13.29 -0.86 24.67
N ARG A 209 -13.44 0.30 23.99
CA ARG A 209 -12.38 1.30 23.77
C ARG A 209 -11.07 0.70 23.24
N LEU A 210 -11.18 -0.34 22.40
CA LEU A 210 -10.05 -0.91 21.66
C LEU A 210 -9.48 0.11 20.67
N LEU A 211 -10.36 0.89 20.05
CA LEU A 211 -10.02 2.06 19.24
C LEU A 211 -10.52 3.33 19.92
N SER A 212 -9.74 4.41 19.83
CA SER A 212 -10.17 5.73 20.25
C SER A 212 -11.23 6.29 19.29
N PRO A 213 -12.41 6.72 19.79
CA PRO A 213 -13.45 7.26 18.94
C PRO A 213 -13.07 8.57 18.25
N GLU A 214 -12.37 9.46 18.95
CA GLU A 214 -12.10 10.83 18.47
C GLU A 214 -11.30 10.86 17.15
N PRO A 215 -10.13 10.18 17.01
CA PRO A 215 -9.39 10.18 15.75
C PRO A 215 -10.19 9.58 14.60
N LEU A 216 -11.05 8.60 14.89
CA LEU A 216 -11.87 7.92 13.88
C LEU A 216 -13.01 8.82 13.40
N GLN A 217 -13.70 9.50 14.32
CA GLN A 217 -14.73 10.49 14.00
C GLN A 217 -14.14 11.69 13.24
N LEU A 218 -12.95 12.16 13.62
CA LEU A 218 -12.25 13.21 12.87
C LEU A 218 -11.91 12.75 11.45
N ALA A 219 -11.42 11.51 11.30
CA ALA A 219 -11.16 10.94 10.00
C ALA A 219 -12.43 10.78 9.15
N TRP A 220 -13.58 10.45 9.78
CA TRP A 220 -14.88 10.28 9.13
C TRP A 220 -15.43 11.56 8.47
N ARG A 221 -14.99 12.74 8.93
CA ARG A 221 -15.33 14.02 8.28
C ARG A 221 -14.89 14.10 6.81
N HIS A 222 -14.02 13.21 6.36
CA HIS A 222 -13.62 13.07 4.95
C HIS A 222 -14.80 12.86 3.99
N ARG A 223 -15.98 12.45 4.49
CA ARG A 223 -17.20 12.36 3.70
C ARG A 223 -17.57 13.72 3.10
N ASP A 224 -17.46 14.76 3.91
CA ASP A 224 -17.93 16.11 3.61
C ASP A 224 -16.77 17.06 3.23
N GLU A 225 -15.53 16.59 3.36
CA GLU A 225 -14.31 17.34 3.08
C GLU A 225 -13.60 16.87 1.80
N GLN A 226 -12.75 17.74 1.23
CA GLN A 226 -11.93 17.41 0.05
C GLN A 226 -10.83 16.38 0.35
N ARG A 227 -10.47 16.22 1.63
CA ARG A 227 -9.42 15.28 2.04
C ARG A 227 -9.93 13.85 1.98
N ASP A 228 -9.10 12.92 1.49
CA ASP A 228 -9.43 11.49 1.46
C ASP A 228 -8.79 10.75 2.65
N ASN A 229 -9.61 10.25 3.57
CA ASN A 229 -9.18 9.39 4.69
C ASN A 229 -9.64 7.92 4.51
N SER A 230 -10.09 7.53 3.32
CA SER A 230 -10.78 6.25 3.11
C SER A 230 -9.94 5.04 3.47
N GLY A 231 -8.64 5.04 3.15
CA GLY A 231 -7.73 3.95 3.52
C GLY A 231 -7.59 3.78 5.04
N LYS A 232 -7.48 4.89 5.77
CA LYS A 232 -7.40 4.89 7.25
C LYS A 232 -8.65 4.30 7.88
N LEU A 233 -9.80 4.76 7.40
CA LEU A 233 -11.11 4.39 7.89
C LEU A 233 -11.43 2.94 7.58
N TRP A 234 -11.14 2.49 6.35
CA TRP A 234 -11.39 1.12 5.93
C TRP A 234 -10.71 0.10 6.86
N ASN A 235 -9.44 0.32 7.21
CA ASN A 235 -8.73 -0.59 8.11
C ASN A 235 -9.38 -0.66 9.50
N ALA A 236 -9.81 0.48 10.05
CA ALA A 236 -10.49 0.52 11.34
C ALA A 236 -11.90 -0.10 11.28
N PHE A 237 -12.66 0.18 10.21
CA PHE A 237 -14.00 -0.36 10.01
C PHE A 237 -13.99 -1.88 9.80
N MET A 238 -13.02 -2.43 9.07
CA MET A 238 -12.88 -3.88 8.94
C MET A 238 -12.63 -4.56 10.30
N LEU A 239 -11.86 -3.94 11.20
CA LEU A 239 -11.67 -4.46 12.55
C LEU A 239 -12.97 -4.38 13.37
N LEU A 240 -13.65 -3.22 13.36
CA LEU A 240 -14.92 -3.06 14.08
C LEU A 240 -15.99 -4.02 13.57
N ASP A 241 -16.09 -4.20 12.26
CA ASP A 241 -17.02 -5.15 11.63
C ASP A 241 -16.69 -6.60 12.01
N TRP A 242 -15.41 -6.96 12.03
CA TRP A 242 -14.99 -8.28 12.49
C TRP A 242 -15.38 -8.53 13.96
N LEU A 243 -15.15 -7.55 14.83
CA LEU A 243 -15.54 -7.61 16.24
C LEU A 243 -17.07 -7.71 16.42
N GLU A 244 -17.84 -6.97 15.62
CA GLU A 244 -19.31 -7.04 15.68
C GLU A 244 -19.83 -8.44 15.39
N HIS A 245 -19.17 -9.20 14.51
CA HIS A 245 -19.59 -10.53 14.11
C HIS A 245 -18.94 -11.69 14.90
N HIS A 246 -17.78 -11.46 15.53
CA HIS A 246 -16.96 -12.54 16.13
C HIS A 246 -16.46 -12.26 17.56
N GLY A 247 -16.71 -11.07 18.11
CA GLY A 247 -16.29 -10.68 19.46
C GLY A 247 -17.31 -11.01 20.54
#